data_AF-A0A2E6G623-F1
#
_entry.id   AF-A0A2E6G623-F1
#
_cell.length_a   1.000
_cell.length_b   1.000
_cell.length_c   1.000
_cell.angle_alpha   90.00
_cell.angle_beta   90.00
_cell.angle_gamma   90.00
#
_symmetry.space_group_name_H-M   'P 1'
#
loop_
_entity.id
_entity.type
_entity.pdbx_description
1 polymer ?
#
loop_
_entity_poly.entity_id
_entity_poly.type
_entity_poly.pdbx_seq_one_letter_code
_entity_poly.pdbx_strand_id
1 'polypeptide(L)'
;MRLTSFFWLAMVLEWTVQAQTVSVTFSVDMNNQAVDDAVGVHVAGNFQGWDPALTPMADTNMDGVYEVTVDVADTIDIVEYKFINGNAWGADESAPEACAWNGGSNRYFELEGEMALDTPCFGQCGACGTTTVLFKVDMSQEDAINPVGVHMNGNFNAWDGANFLMMDDADGDLVYTYVATIDGAATDPVDTAMFKFVNGNAWGFDENLEGECANQGNRFLPLDGGDLVYEVAAGQAHCYNQCGGCIAPSAVTFRVDMSTQASVSGNGVCVAGSFQGWTPGVDFLSDDDGDLIYEATIDVVPGNHQFKFINGNNWGGDGEGNIDNENPPGECTTDGNRAFSVTGDPLTVQYCYNQCSETCVADPEPATIVFQVDMTNETVSENGVWLIGGMTSPQWQAGALEMSDTDGDNVFDVTYEVSGAAFFEYRFCNGDPYPDGVQDDSVAELGDFESGGCGQANPFGEFNRSHVRSGQPEVLGAYCYGSCLDCYGDTVSTVVDIEQVRDFIGLQAYPNPADDQLNVRFDGFDGLVDIRVFDLFGKVVLFERTRVVPGLVSVYSLEAFRSGVYLFEVRNGMRRSTLRLTVK
;
A
#
# COMPACT_ATOMS: atom_id res chain seq x y z
N MET A 1 7.96 -11.10 111.26
CA MET A 1 6.55 -11.43 111.55
C MET A 1 5.74 -11.12 110.28
N ARG A 2 5.29 -12.18 109.58
CA ARG A 2 4.27 -12.27 108.50
C ARG A 2 4.42 -11.34 107.27
N LEU A 3 4.84 -11.84 106.09
CA LEU A 3 4.06 -12.55 105.04
C LEU A 3 2.69 -11.93 104.74
N THR A 4 2.53 -11.38 103.53
CA THR A 4 1.44 -11.71 102.59
C THR A 4 1.78 -11.22 101.18
N SER A 5 1.89 -12.17 100.26
CA SER A 5 2.01 -12.02 98.81
C SER A 5 0.61 -11.84 98.21
N PHE A 6 0.42 -10.86 97.32
CA PHE A 6 -0.75 -10.77 96.44
C PHE A 6 -0.26 -10.84 94.99
N PHE A 7 -0.38 -12.04 94.41
CA PHE A 7 -0.26 -12.28 92.97
C PHE A 7 -1.53 -11.76 92.29
N TRP A 8 -1.40 -10.74 91.45
CA TRP A 8 -2.44 -10.36 90.49
C TRP A 8 -2.32 -11.30 89.28
N LEU A 9 -3.29 -12.20 89.12
CA LEU A 9 -3.45 -13.03 87.93
C LEU A 9 -4.21 -12.20 86.89
N ALA A 10 -3.53 -11.69 85.88
CA ALA A 10 -4.16 -11.07 84.72
C ALA A 10 -4.77 -12.18 83.85
N MET A 11 -6.10 -12.27 83.83
CA MET A 11 -6.86 -13.16 82.96
C MET A 11 -6.92 -12.51 81.58
N VAL A 12 -6.10 -12.98 80.64
CA VAL A 12 -6.16 -12.59 79.23
C VAL A 12 -7.37 -13.33 78.64
N LEU A 13 -8.42 -12.58 78.30
CA LEU A 13 -9.57 -13.10 77.58
C LEU A 13 -9.18 -13.16 76.10
N GLU A 14 -8.82 -14.36 75.63
CA GLU A 14 -8.59 -14.63 74.21
C GLU A 14 -9.94 -14.61 73.50
N TRP A 15 -10.24 -13.51 72.81
CA TRP A 15 -11.36 -13.43 71.87
C TRP A 15 -10.93 -14.18 70.61
N THR A 16 -11.42 -15.41 70.44
CA THR A 16 -11.37 -16.07 69.14
C THR A 16 -12.32 -15.35 68.21
N VAL A 17 -11.78 -14.51 67.31
CA VAL A 17 -12.51 -14.06 66.13
C VAL A 17 -12.68 -15.30 65.25
N GLN A 18 -13.90 -15.82 65.13
CA GLN A 18 -14.18 -16.77 64.06
C GLN A 18 -14.19 -15.98 62.75
N ALA A 19 -13.31 -16.34 61.82
CA ALA A 19 -13.43 -15.90 60.44
C ALA A 19 -14.78 -16.40 59.90
N GLN A 20 -15.56 -15.50 59.34
CA GLN A 20 -16.83 -15.84 58.70
C GLN A 20 -16.51 -16.36 57.30
N THR A 21 -17.24 -17.37 56.84
CA THR A 21 -17.07 -17.96 55.52
C THR A 21 -18.32 -17.75 54.68
N VAL A 22 -18.11 -17.80 53.37
CA VAL A 22 -19.09 -17.59 52.32
C VAL A 22 -19.06 -18.81 51.41
N SER A 23 -20.23 -19.41 51.15
CA SER A 23 -20.35 -20.56 50.25
C SER A 23 -20.18 -20.11 48.80
N VAL A 24 -19.23 -20.71 48.08
CA VAL A 24 -19.01 -20.48 46.65
C VAL A 24 -19.09 -21.80 45.90
N THR A 25 -19.94 -21.87 44.88
CA THR A 25 -20.00 -23.04 43.97
C THR A 25 -19.19 -22.78 42.72
N PHE A 26 -18.15 -23.58 42.52
CA PHE A 26 -17.33 -23.64 41.32
C PHE A 26 -17.90 -24.71 40.38
N SER A 27 -17.95 -24.41 39.08
CA SER A 27 -18.46 -25.30 38.04
C SER A 27 -17.61 -25.19 36.77
N VAL A 28 -17.35 -26.31 36.08
CA VAL A 28 -16.64 -26.34 34.78
C VAL A 28 -17.15 -27.45 33.88
N ASP A 29 -17.36 -27.14 32.60
CA ASP A 29 -17.74 -28.11 31.58
C ASP A 29 -16.50 -28.78 30.98
N MET A 30 -16.44 -30.11 31.11
CA MET A 30 -15.34 -30.96 30.67
C MET A 30 -15.71 -31.85 29.48
N ASN A 31 -16.89 -31.67 28.85
CA ASN A 31 -17.36 -32.53 27.76
C ASN A 31 -16.41 -32.61 26.55
N ASN A 32 -15.57 -31.58 26.37
CA ASN A 32 -14.56 -31.52 25.31
C ASN A 32 -13.18 -32.06 25.72
N GLN A 33 -13.05 -32.59 26.94
CA GLN A 33 -11.80 -33.07 27.51
C GLN A 33 -11.87 -34.56 27.81
N ALA A 34 -10.73 -35.24 27.74
CA ALA A 34 -10.57 -36.57 28.33
C ALA A 34 -10.22 -36.41 29.81
N VAL A 35 -11.10 -36.84 30.70
CA VAL A 35 -10.88 -36.84 32.15
C VAL A 35 -10.45 -38.24 32.61
N ASP A 36 -9.42 -38.33 33.45
CA ASP A 36 -9.02 -39.58 34.09
C ASP A 36 -9.95 -39.87 35.28
N ASP A 37 -10.83 -40.87 35.17
CA ASP A 37 -11.81 -41.23 36.20
C ASP A 37 -11.20 -41.54 37.59
N ALA A 38 -9.91 -41.93 37.65
CA ALA A 38 -9.24 -42.24 38.91
C ALA A 38 -8.67 -40.99 39.61
N VAL A 39 -8.40 -39.92 38.85
CA VAL A 39 -7.84 -38.67 39.37
C VAL A 39 -8.90 -37.58 39.42
N GLY A 40 -9.72 -37.42 38.38
CA GLY A 40 -10.80 -36.46 38.29
C GLY A 40 -10.33 -35.02 38.08
N VAL A 41 -11.26 -34.08 38.28
CA VAL A 41 -11.05 -32.64 38.09
C VAL A 41 -10.94 -31.96 39.44
N HIS A 42 -10.06 -30.97 39.55
CA HIS A 42 -9.87 -30.19 40.77
C HIS A 42 -9.96 -28.69 40.48
N VAL A 43 -10.22 -27.90 41.52
CA VAL A 43 -10.08 -26.44 41.48
C VAL A 43 -9.03 -26.00 42.48
N ALA A 44 -8.12 -25.12 42.04
CA ALA A 44 -7.12 -24.54 42.91
C ALA A 44 -7.12 -23.03 42.90
N GLY A 45 -6.92 -22.39 44.06
CA GLY A 45 -6.96 -20.94 44.18
C GLY A 45 -6.42 -20.40 45.50
N ASN A 46 -6.39 -19.08 45.61
CA ASN A 46 -5.91 -18.38 46.80
C ASN A 46 -6.73 -18.72 48.07
N PHE A 47 -7.99 -19.11 47.91
CA PHE A 47 -8.91 -19.49 49.00
C PHE A 47 -8.50 -20.74 49.78
N GLN A 48 -7.56 -21.55 49.28
CA GLN A 48 -7.06 -22.75 49.96
C GLN A 48 -5.53 -22.84 50.03
N GLY A 49 -4.79 -21.87 49.46
CA GLY A 49 -3.32 -21.88 49.39
C GLY A 49 -2.69 -22.47 48.12
N TRP A 50 -3.39 -22.47 46.97
CA TRP A 50 -2.93 -23.01 45.68
C TRP A 50 -2.45 -24.47 45.71
N ASP A 51 -3.12 -25.36 46.45
CA ASP A 51 -2.88 -26.81 46.37
C ASP A 51 -3.73 -27.43 45.24
N PRO A 52 -3.12 -28.02 44.19
CA PRO A 52 -3.83 -28.57 43.04
C PRO A 52 -4.60 -29.88 43.33
N ALA A 53 -4.36 -30.53 44.46
CA ALA A 53 -4.99 -31.80 44.82
C ALA A 53 -6.06 -31.68 45.92
N LEU A 54 -6.24 -30.49 46.51
CA LEU A 54 -6.99 -30.33 47.75
C LEU A 54 -8.51 -30.34 47.54
N THR A 55 -8.99 -29.75 46.44
CA THR A 55 -10.43 -29.55 46.20
C THR A 55 -10.88 -30.32 44.95
N PRO A 56 -11.26 -31.61 45.08
CA PRO A 56 -11.83 -32.37 43.97
C PRO A 56 -13.24 -31.90 43.64
N MET A 57 -13.59 -31.94 42.36
CA MET A 57 -14.91 -31.63 41.82
C MET A 57 -15.64 -32.90 41.41
N ALA A 58 -16.97 -32.88 41.40
CA ALA A 58 -17.79 -34.06 41.11
C ALA A 58 -18.76 -33.81 39.96
N ASP A 59 -18.87 -34.79 39.05
CA ASP A 59 -19.94 -34.90 38.06
C ASP A 59 -20.93 -35.99 38.53
N THR A 60 -21.93 -35.57 39.32
CA THR A 60 -22.84 -36.52 39.99
C THR A 60 -23.98 -36.99 39.09
N ASN A 61 -24.36 -36.16 38.12
CA ASN A 61 -25.44 -36.37 37.15
C ASN A 61 -24.95 -36.98 35.83
N MET A 62 -23.63 -37.14 35.65
CA MET A 62 -22.99 -37.71 34.47
C MET A 62 -23.28 -36.90 33.20
N ASP A 63 -23.32 -35.58 33.33
CA ASP A 63 -23.51 -34.67 32.18
C ASP A 63 -22.20 -34.01 31.72
N GLY A 64 -21.06 -34.38 32.33
CA GLY A 64 -19.73 -33.87 31.98
C GLY A 64 -19.41 -32.52 32.62
N VAL A 65 -20.30 -31.96 33.44
CA VAL A 65 -20.06 -30.75 34.24
C VAL A 65 -19.61 -31.14 35.64
N TYR A 66 -18.47 -30.60 36.06
CA TYR A 66 -17.88 -30.88 37.36
C TYR A 66 -18.14 -29.69 38.29
N GLU A 67 -18.67 -29.97 39.48
CA GLU A 67 -19.06 -28.95 40.46
C GLU A 67 -18.46 -29.21 41.84
N VAL A 68 -18.21 -28.14 42.60
CA VAL A 68 -17.88 -28.21 44.04
C VAL A 68 -18.31 -26.92 44.75
N THR A 69 -18.86 -27.05 45.94
CA THR A 69 -19.11 -25.90 46.84
C THR A 69 -18.04 -25.88 47.93
N VAL A 70 -17.40 -24.72 48.10
CA VAL A 70 -16.38 -24.50 49.13
C VAL A 70 -16.72 -23.28 49.98
N ASP A 71 -16.35 -23.34 51.26
CA ASP A 71 -16.46 -22.22 52.19
C ASP A 71 -15.22 -21.30 52.06
N VAL A 72 -15.37 -20.14 51.44
CA VAL A 72 -14.31 -19.13 51.25
C VAL A 72 -14.34 -18.13 52.41
N ALA A 73 -13.19 -17.76 52.96
CA ALA A 73 -13.13 -16.75 54.02
C ALA A 73 -13.58 -15.38 53.49
N ASP A 74 -14.49 -14.71 54.21
CA ASP A 74 -15.03 -13.38 53.83
C ASP A 74 -13.99 -12.25 53.87
N THR A 75 -12.80 -12.53 54.41
CA THR A 75 -11.63 -11.65 54.36
C THR A 75 -10.89 -11.65 53.01
N ILE A 76 -11.31 -12.49 52.05
CA ILE A 76 -10.75 -12.53 50.69
C ILE A 76 -11.68 -11.76 49.77
N ASP A 77 -11.26 -10.58 49.32
CA ASP A 77 -12.07 -9.74 48.43
C ASP A 77 -12.09 -10.28 46.98
N ILE A 78 -10.93 -10.71 46.49
CA ILE A 78 -10.75 -11.24 45.14
C ILE A 78 -10.27 -12.68 45.25
N VAL A 79 -11.03 -13.59 44.64
CA VAL A 79 -10.65 -14.99 44.55
C VAL A 79 -10.04 -15.24 43.18
N GLU A 80 -8.77 -15.65 43.17
CA GLU A 80 -8.10 -16.14 41.96
C GLU A 80 -8.06 -17.67 41.99
N TYR A 81 -8.34 -18.30 40.84
CA TYR A 81 -8.41 -19.75 40.76
C TYR A 81 -8.11 -20.31 39.35
N LYS A 82 -7.93 -21.62 39.28
CA LYS A 82 -7.75 -22.44 38.06
C LYS A 82 -8.47 -23.78 38.22
N PHE A 83 -9.11 -24.24 37.15
CA PHE A 83 -9.50 -25.64 37.00
C PHE A 83 -8.33 -26.50 36.56
N ILE A 84 -8.31 -27.75 37.00
CA ILE A 84 -7.23 -28.70 36.76
C ILE A 84 -7.82 -30.02 36.31
N ASN A 85 -7.47 -30.48 35.11
CA ASN A 85 -7.83 -31.82 34.64
C ASN A 85 -6.83 -32.85 35.19
N GLY A 86 -6.95 -33.13 36.47
CA GLY A 86 -6.02 -33.91 37.27
C GLY A 86 -5.85 -33.30 38.66
N ASN A 87 -4.78 -33.65 39.36
CA ASN A 87 -4.49 -33.18 40.73
C ASN A 87 -3.07 -32.60 40.89
N ALA A 88 -2.44 -32.21 39.79
CA ALA A 88 -1.09 -31.67 39.76
C ALA A 88 -0.95 -30.58 38.69
N TRP A 89 -0.02 -29.65 38.93
CA TRP A 89 0.32 -28.60 37.97
C TRP A 89 0.88 -29.15 36.66
N GLY A 90 0.62 -28.44 35.56
CA GLY A 90 0.91 -28.88 34.19
C GLY A 90 -0.29 -29.53 33.49
N ALA A 91 -1.38 -29.76 34.22
CA ALA A 91 -2.71 -30.11 33.70
C ALA A 91 -3.77 -29.04 34.06
N ASP A 92 -3.33 -27.93 34.64
CA ASP A 92 -4.15 -26.77 34.91
C ASP A 92 -4.48 -26.02 33.62
N GLU A 93 -5.64 -25.38 33.62
CA GLU A 93 -6.02 -24.51 32.52
C GLU A 93 -5.17 -23.22 32.48
N SER A 94 -5.16 -22.59 31.31
CA SER A 94 -4.71 -21.22 31.17
C SER A 94 -5.92 -20.38 30.77
N ALA A 95 -6.44 -19.56 31.69
CA ALA A 95 -7.54 -18.65 31.38
C ALA A 95 -7.11 -17.69 30.26
N PRO A 96 -7.93 -17.50 29.21
CA PRO A 96 -7.70 -16.48 28.18
C PRO A 96 -7.73 -15.07 28.77
N GLU A 97 -7.09 -14.12 28.07
CA GLU A 97 -6.98 -12.71 28.49
C GLU A 97 -8.34 -12.10 28.88
N ALA A 98 -9.41 -12.42 28.14
CA ALA A 98 -10.75 -11.90 28.36
C ALA A 98 -11.37 -12.24 29.74
N CYS A 99 -10.85 -13.24 30.45
CA CYS A 99 -11.32 -13.64 31.78
C CYS A 99 -10.18 -13.94 32.76
N ALA A 100 -8.96 -13.55 32.40
CA ALA A 100 -7.80 -13.69 33.25
C ALA A 100 -7.60 -12.43 34.10
N TRP A 101 -7.20 -12.62 35.35
CA TRP A 101 -6.87 -11.50 36.23
C TRP A 101 -5.59 -10.80 35.79
N ASN A 102 -5.68 -9.51 35.51
CA ASN A 102 -4.54 -8.60 35.33
C ASN A 102 -3.47 -9.11 34.33
N GLY A 103 -3.92 -9.63 33.18
CA GLY A 103 -3.04 -10.19 32.13
C GLY A 103 -2.32 -11.49 32.51
N GLY A 104 -2.74 -12.15 33.59
CA GLY A 104 -2.25 -13.45 34.02
C GLY A 104 -2.92 -14.61 33.27
N SER A 105 -3.03 -15.76 33.94
CA SER A 105 -3.78 -16.94 33.43
C SER A 105 -4.73 -17.54 34.47
N ASN A 106 -4.94 -16.82 35.57
CA ASN A 106 -5.86 -17.21 36.64
C ASN A 106 -7.23 -16.61 36.31
N ARG A 107 -8.28 -17.41 36.49
CA ARG A 107 -9.65 -16.87 36.57
C ARG A 107 -9.80 -16.08 37.86
N TYR A 108 -10.74 -15.15 37.89
CA TYR A 108 -11.06 -14.42 39.10
C TYR A 108 -12.53 -14.07 39.22
N PHE A 109 -12.94 -13.75 40.44
CA PHE A 109 -14.19 -13.06 40.73
C PHE A 109 -14.06 -12.25 42.03
N GLU A 110 -14.92 -11.26 42.19
CA GLU A 110 -15.07 -10.52 43.45
C GLU A 110 -16.08 -11.25 44.34
N LEU A 111 -15.72 -11.47 45.60
CA LEU A 111 -16.54 -12.25 46.53
C LEU A 111 -17.68 -11.39 47.10
N GLU A 112 -18.90 -11.58 46.58
CA GLU A 112 -20.10 -10.86 47.03
C GLU A 112 -21.14 -11.76 47.71
N GLY A 113 -20.78 -12.34 48.85
CA GLY A 113 -21.67 -13.26 49.57
C GLY A 113 -21.85 -14.59 48.84
N GLU A 114 -22.88 -15.35 49.23
CA GLU A 114 -23.09 -16.69 48.66
C GLU A 114 -23.39 -16.61 47.17
N MET A 115 -22.58 -17.30 46.37
CA MET A 115 -22.66 -17.24 44.91
C MET A 115 -22.36 -18.60 44.26
N ALA A 116 -22.98 -18.82 43.11
CA ALA A 116 -22.62 -19.90 42.19
C ALA A 116 -22.02 -19.24 40.94
N LEU A 117 -20.83 -19.69 40.55
CA LEU A 117 -20.13 -19.17 39.38
C LEU A 117 -20.73 -19.74 38.10
N ASP A 118 -20.55 -19.01 37.00
CA ASP A 118 -20.86 -19.51 35.66
C ASP A 118 -20.05 -20.78 35.35
N THR A 119 -20.55 -21.57 34.40
CA THR A 119 -19.94 -22.84 33.98
C THR A 119 -19.20 -22.66 32.65
N PRO A 120 -17.92 -22.28 32.66
CA PRO A 120 -17.13 -22.16 31.44
C PRO A 120 -16.78 -23.54 30.86
N CYS A 121 -16.49 -23.58 29.57
CA CYS A 121 -15.76 -24.68 28.97
C CYS A 121 -14.32 -24.70 29.54
N PHE A 122 -13.77 -25.88 29.84
CA PHE A 122 -12.41 -25.97 30.35
C PHE A 122 -11.40 -25.26 29.43
N GLY A 123 -10.67 -24.29 29.98
CA GLY A 123 -9.72 -23.45 29.22
C GLY A 123 -10.32 -22.29 28.42
N GLN A 124 -11.63 -22.06 28.45
CA GLN A 124 -12.30 -20.94 27.79
C GLN A 124 -12.99 -20.00 28.78
N CYS A 125 -13.30 -18.78 28.37
CA CYS A 125 -14.02 -17.83 29.23
C CYS A 125 -15.52 -18.11 29.30
N GLY A 126 -16.13 -18.47 28.17
CA GLY A 126 -17.55 -18.76 28.04
C GLY A 126 -17.92 -20.23 28.15
N ALA A 127 -19.22 -20.52 28.06
CA ALA A 127 -19.73 -21.89 27.94
C ALA A 127 -19.30 -22.52 26.60
N CYS A 128 -19.18 -23.84 26.54
CA CYS A 128 -18.75 -24.54 25.33
C CYS A 128 -19.65 -24.17 24.13
N GLY A 129 -19.01 -23.77 23.01
CA GLY A 129 -19.71 -23.39 21.78
C GLY A 129 -20.14 -21.93 21.70
N THR A 130 -19.92 -21.15 22.75
CA THR A 130 -20.01 -19.67 22.68
C THR A 130 -18.65 -19.07 22.38
N THR A 131 -18.62 -17.88 21.78
CA THR A 131 -17.38 -17.12 21.55
C THR A 131 -17.28 -15.99 22.55
N THR A 132 -16.21 -15.94 23.35
CA THR A 132 -15.92 -14.76 24.19
C THR A 132 -14.99 -13.83 23.44
N VAL A 133 -15.35 -12.55 23.36
CA VAL A 133 -14.56 -11.52 22.67
C VAL A 133 -14.17 -10.43 23.65
N LEU A 134 -12.87 -10.15 23.76
CA LEU A 134 -12.35 -8.93 24.36
C LEU A 134 -12.25 -7.86 23.28
N PHE A 135 -13.20 -6.92 23.29
CA PHE A 135 -13.17 -5.75 22.42
C PHE A 135 -12.23 -4.70 22.98
N LYS A 136 -11.38 -4.11 22.13
CA LYS A 136 -10.50 -2.99 22.47
C LYS A 136 -10.68 -1.86 21.44
N VAL A 137 -10.82 -0.62 21.90
CA VAL A 137 -10.84 0.57 21.04
C VAL A 137 -9.96 1.66 21.64
N ASP A 138 -9.02 2.16 20.85
CA ASP A 138 -8.13 3.26 21.20
C ASP A 138 -8.83 4.58 20.84
N MET A 139 -9.04 5.41 21.86
CA MET A 139 -9.71 6.71 21.74
C MET A 139 -8.72 7.88 21.83
N SER A 140 -7.41 7.62 21.78
CA SER A 140 -6.36 8.62 22.02
C SER A 140 -6.32 9.77 21.00
N GLN A 141 -6.91 9.58 19.82
CA GLN A 141 -7.00 10.61 18.76
C GLN A 141 -8.31 11.39 18.78
N GLU A 142 -9.21 11.10 19.71
CA GLU A 142 -10.46 11.85 19.85
C GLU A 142 -10.21 13.16 20.59
N ASP A 143 -10.67 14.28 20.01
CA ASP A 143 -10.58 15.61 20.63
C ASP A 143 -11.22 15.66 22.02
N ALA A 144 -12.25 14.84 22.26
CA ALA A 144 -12.88 14.68 23.55
C ALA A 144 -13.61 13.34 23.68
N ILE A 145 -13.46 12.71 24.85
CA ILE A 145 -14.33 11.61 25.27
C ILE A 145 -15.63 12.19 25.82
N ASN A 146 -16.75 11.62 25.40
CA ASN A 146 -18.06 11.97 25.90
C ASN A 146 -18.11 11.77 27.42
N PRO A 147 -18.64 12.72 28.20
CA PRO A 147 -18.70 12.59 29.66
C PRO A 147 -19.49 11.39 30.18
N VAL A 148 -20.32 10.77 29.34
CA VAL A 148 -21.06 9.54 29.69
C VAL A 148 -20.21 8.28 29.48
N GLY A 149 -19.05 8.40 28.82
CA GLY A 149 -18.10 7.31 28.57
C GLY A 149 -18.23 6.71 27.16
N VAL A 150 -17.36 5.74 26.88
CA VAL A 150 -17.33 5.00 25.62
C VAL A 150 -18.17 3.75 25.76
N HIS A 151 -18.94 3.45 24.71
CA HIS A 151 -19.81 2.29 24.67
C HIS A 151 -19.67 1.57 23.34
N MET A 152 -20.34 0.42 23.25
CA MET A 152 -20.54 -0.28 21.99
C MET A 152 -21.97 -0.79 21.86
N ASN A 153 -22.35 -1.14 20.64
CA ASN A 153 -23.64 -1.74 20.33
C ASN A 153 -23.49 -2.66 19.11
N GLY A 154 -24.25 -3.74 19.05
CA GLY A 154 -24.10 -4.74 18.01
C GLY A 154 -25.28 -5.70 17.89
N ASN A 155 -25.17 -6.65 16.97
CA ASN A 155 -26.22 -7.66 16.78
C ASN A 155 -26.40 -8.58 17.99
N PHE A 156 -25.35 -8.79 18.79
CA PHE A 156 -25.38 -9.63 20.00
C PHE A 156 -26.11 -9.01 21.19
N ASN A 157 -26.38 -7.70 21.19
CA ASN A 157 -27.35 -7.06 22.09
C ASN A 157 -28.57 -6.50 21.33
N ALA A 158 -28.87 -7.09 20.16
CA ALA A 158 -30.01 -6.74 19.31
C ALA A 158 -30.06 -5.27 18.86
N TRP A 159 -28.91 -4.61 18.75
CA TRP A 159 -28.81 -3.18 18.40
C TRP A 159 -29.69 -2.29 19.29
N ASP A 160 -29.79 -2.63 20.58
CA ASP A 160 -30.68 -1.93 21.51
C ASP A 160 -30.23 -0.47 21.71
N GLY A 161 -30.93 0.46 21.07
CA GLY A 161 -30.65 1.90 21.15
C GLY A 161 -30.97 2.54 22.49
N ALA A 162 -31.49 1.79 23.48
CA ALA A 162 -31.64 2.25 24.85
C ALA A 162 -30.57 1.67 25.79
N ASN A 163 -29.90 0.58 25.40
CA ASN A 163 -28.95 -0.16 26.23
C ASN A 163 -27.64 -0.38 25.48
N PHE A 164 -26.84 0.68 25.38
CA PHE A 164 -25.46 0.61 24.92
C PHE A 164 -24.58 -0.05 25.99
N LEU A 165 -23.63 -0.86 25.56
CA LEU A 165 -22.74 -1.61 26.42
C LEU A 165 -21.53 -0.73 26.78
N MET A 166 -21.44 -0.30 28.04
CA MET A 166 -20.35 0.57 28.50
C MET A 166 -19.01 -0.17 28.47
N MET A 167 -17.98 0.48 27.95
CA MET A 167 -16.61 -0.02 27.92
C MET A 167 -15.81 0.64 29.06
N ASP A 168 -14.81 -0.06 29.58
CA ASP A 168 -13.99 0.36 30.73
C ASP A 168 -12.56 0.71 30.31
N ASP A 169 -11.96 1.67 31.02
CA ASP A 169 -10.59 2.18 30.86
C ASP A 169 -9.98 2.28 32.26
N ALA A 170 -9.84 1.11 32.89
CA ALA A 170 -9.48 1.01 34.31
C ALA A 170 -8.03 1.43 34.59
N ASP A 171 -7.14 1.32 33.60
CA ASP A 171 -5.73 1.72 33.67
C ASP A 171 -5.47 3.15 33.18
N GLY A 172 -6.44 3.78 32.52
CA GLY A 172 -6.40 5.18 32.12
C GLY A 172 -5.46 5.44 30.94
N ASP A 173 -5.27 4.44 30.08
CA ASP A 173 -4.42 4.53 28.90
C ASP A 173 -5.17 4.97 27.63
N LEU A 174 -6.49 5.23 27.76
CA LEU A 174 -7.43 5.60 26.69
C LEU A 174 -7.78 4.48 25.71
N VAL A 175 -7.41 3.23 26.03
CA VAL A 175 -7.88 2.03 25.35
C VAL A 175 -9.05 1.45 26.13
N TYR A 176 -10.25 1.67 25.61
CA TYR A 176 -11.47 1.17 26.23
C TYR A 176 -11.70 -0.29 25.88
N THR A 177 -12.11 -1.08 26.88
CA THR A 177 -12.29 -2.52 26.76
C THR A 177 -13.69 -2.99 27.16
N TYR A 178 -14.17 -4.05 26.51
CA TYR A 178 -15.42 -4.71 26.90
C TYR A 178 -15.36 -6.19 26.55
N VAL A 179 -15.82 -7.05 27.47
CA VAL A 179 -15.89 -8.50 27.27
C VAL A 179 -17.32 -8.90 26.96
N ALA A 180 -17.54 -9.56 25.83
CA ALA A 180 -18.83 -10.13 25.46
C ALA A 180 -18.72 -11.64 25.27
N THR A 181 -19.68 -12.40 25.80
CA THR A 181 -19.86 -13.81 25.44
C THR A 181 -21.04 -13.90 24.47
N ILE A 182 -20.78 -14.39 23.26
CA ILE A 182 -21.69 -14.35 22.13
C ILE A 182 -21.98 -15.78 21.66
N ASP A 183 -23.27 -16.14 21.60
CA ASP A 183 -23.72 -17.33 20.90
C ASP A 183 -23.81 -17.03 19.39
N GLY A 184 -22.84 -17.54 18.61
CA GLY A 184 -22.79 -17.33 17.16
C GLY A 184 -24.01 -17.87 16.42
N ALA A 185 -24.67 -18.91 16.96
CA ALA A 185 -25.90 -19.43 16.38
C ALA A 185 -27.10 -18.47 16.53
N ALA A 186 -27.01 -17.52 17.46
CA ALA A 186 -28.04 -16.52 17.73
C ALA A 186 -27.81 -15.19 16.98
N THR A 187 -26.70 -15.02 16.25
CA THR A 187 -26.42 -13.81 15.47
C THR A 187 -27.05 -13.86 14.07
N ASP A 188 -27.34 -12.69 13.50
CA ASP A 188 -27.65 -12.51 12.08
C ASP A 188 -26.68 -11.47 11.51
N PRO A 189 -25.79 -11.84 10.56
CA PRO A 189 -25.57 -13.20 10.06
C PRO A 189 -25.02 -14.14 11.14
N VAL A 190 -25.25 -15.44 10.98
CA VAL A 190 -24.80 -16.50 11.90
C VAL A 190 -23.27 -16.52 11.98
N ASP A 191 -22.73 -16.78 13.17
CA ASP A 191 -21.30 -16.84 13.49
C ASP A 191 -20.54 -15.54 13.13
N THR A 192 -21.20 -14.40 13.23
CA THR A 192 -20.57 -13.10 12.96
C THR A 192 -21.12 -12.05 13.92
N ALA A 193 -20.24 -11.48 14.73
CA ALA A 193 -20.54 -10.27 15.47
C ALA A 193 -20.48 -9.06 14.53
N MET A 194 -21.56 -8.29 14.46
CA MET A 194 -21.58 -6.97 13.80
C MET A 194 -21.79 -5.91 14.86
N PHE A 195 -20.98 -4.86 14.87
CA PHE A 195 -21.00 -3.87 15.95
C PHE A 195 -20.44 -2.51 15.54
N LYS A 196 -20.62 -1.54 16.43
CA LYS A 196 -20.06 -0.20 16.38
C LYS A 196 -19.55 0.19 17.76
N PHE A 197 -18.41 0.87 17.80
CA PHE A 197 -18.01 1.68 18.95
C PHE A 197 -18.74 3.03 18.94
N VAL A 198 -18.95 3.58 20.13
CA VAL A 198 -19.79 4.76 20.36
C VAL A 198 -19.14 5.65 21.41
N ASN A 199 -18.77 6.88 21.03
CA ASN A 199 -18.25 7.89 21.95
C ASN A 199 -19.42 8.57 22.70
N GLY A 200 -20.08 7.82 23.58
CA GLY A 200 -21.32 8.17 24.28
C GLY A 200 -22.26 6.96 24.36
N ASN A 201 -23.53 7.20 24.68
CA ASN A 201 -24.54 6.14 24.82
C ASN A 201 -25.81 6.39 23.97
N ALA A 202 -25.64 7.02 22.81
CA ALA A 202 -26.73 7.31 21.89
C ALA A 202 -26.26 7.29 20.44
N TRP A 203 -27.16 6.92 19.53
CA TRP A 203 -26.92 6.98 18.08
C TRP A 203 -26.65 8.42 17.62
N GLY A 204 -25.72 8.58 16.68
CA GLY A 204 -25.16 9.87 16.28
C GLY A 204 -23.84 10.21 16.97
N PHE A 205 -23.45 9.43 17.98
CA PHE A 205 -22.09 9.39 18.53
C PHE A 205 -21.36 8.08 18.18
N ASP A 206 -21.96 7.23 17.35
CA ASP A 206 -21.33 6.03 16.84
C ASP A 206 -20.30 6.36 15.76
N GLU A 207 -19.30 5.50 15.63
CA GLU A 207 -18.31 5.60 14.56
C GLU A 207 -18.99 5.50 13.17
N ASN A 208 -18.47 6.25 12.20
CA ASN A 208 -18.91 6.21 10.81
C ASN A 208 -17.78 5.64 9.94
N LEU A 209 -17.60 4.32 10.05
CA LEU A 209 -16.47 3.60 9.49
C LEU A 209 -16.62 3.34 7.99
N GLU A 210 -15.54 3.59 7.24
CA GLU A 210 -15.40 3.22 5.83
C GLU A 210 -14.12 2.39 5.62
N GLY A 211 -14.08 1.59 4.55
CA GLY A 211 -12.91 0.78 4.19
C GLY A 211 -13.06 -0.72 4.50
N GLU A 212 -11.94 -1.45 4.46
CA GLU A 212 -11.88 -2.92 4.44
C GLU A 212 -12.44 -3.59 5.70
N CYS A 213 -12.43 -2.92 6.85
CA CYS A 213 -12.97 -3.45 8.11
C CYS A 213 -14.44 -3.06 8.35
N ALA A 214 -15.06 -2.34 7.41
CA ALA A 214 -16.44 -1.87 7.51
C ALA A 214 -17.33 -2.60 6.50
N ASN A 215 -18.47 -3.11 6.97
CA ASN A 215 -19.54 -3.63 6.13
C ASN A 215 -20.82 -2.84 6.40
N GLN A 216 -21.25 -2.04 5.42
CA GLN A 216 -22.39 -1.13 5.55
C GLN A 216 -22.28 -0.22 6.78
N GLY A 217 -21.06 0.26 7.06
CA GLY A 217 -20.75 1.14 8.19
C GLY A 217 -20.61 0.46 9.55
N ASN A 218 -20.74 -0.87 9.63
CA ASN A 218 -20.52 -1.65 10.86
C ASN A 218 -19.18 -2.40 10.80
N ARG A 219 -18.52 -2.54 11.95
CA ARG A 219 -17.45 -3.52 12.12
C ARG A 219 -18.04 -4.93 12.10
N PHE A 220 -17.22 -5.90 11.71
CA PHE A 220 -17.60 -7.31 11.76
C PHE A 220 -16.44 -8.19 12.23
N LEU A 221 -16.76 -9.24 12.98
CA LEU A 221 -15.81 -10.23 13.49
C LEU A 221 -16.43 -11.63 13.35
N PRO A 222 -15.82 -12.54 12.57
CA PRO A 222 -16.21 -13.95 12.54
C PRO A 222 -16.02 -14.59 13.91
N LEU A 223 -17.00 -15.37 14.35
CA LEU A 223 -17.01 -16.09 15.61
C LEU A 223 -16.64 -17.56 15.39
N ASP A 224 -15.91 -18.16 16.32
CA ASP A 224 -15.35 -19.52 16.15
C ASP A 224 -15.66 -20.50 17.30
N GLY A 225 -16.42 -20.05 18.30
CA GLY A 225 -16.73 -20.84 19.51
C GLY A 225 -15.59 -20.94 20.51
N GLY A 226 -14.59 -20.05 20.42
CA GLY A 226 -13.47 -19.92 21.35
C GLY A 226 -13.35 -18.53 21.96
N ASP A 227 -12.11 -18.11 22.26
CA ASP A 227 -11.81 -16.82 22.88
C ASP A 227 -11.00 -15.96 21.91
N LEU A 228 -11.48 -14.74 21.65
CA LEU A 228 -10.93 -13.81 20.68
C LEU A 228 -10.60 -12.47 21.34
N VAL A 229 -9.58 -11.80 20.81
CA VAL A 229 -9.30 -10.39 21.10
C VAL A 229 -9.51 -9.60 19.81
N TYR A 230 -10.36 -8.58 19.83
CA TYR A 230 -10.56 -7.70 18.69
C TYR A 230 -9.52 -6.58 18.69
N GLU A 231 -8.43 -6.79 17.97
CA GLU A 231 -7.27 -5.89 17.87
C GLU A 231 -6.62 -5.98 16.48
N VAL A 232 -5.87 -4.93 16.10
CA VAL A 232 -5.17 -4.83 14.80
C VAL A 232 -4.00 -5.80 14.74
N ALA A 233 -3.30 -5.90 15.87
CA ALA A 233 -2.19 -6.81 16.12
C ALA A 233 -2.12 -7.06 17.63
N ALA A 234 -1.33 -8.05 18.06
CA ALA A 234 -1.15 -8.38 19.47
C ALA A 234 -0.80 -7.14 20.32
N GLY A 235 -1.73 -6.71 21.18
CA GLY A 235 -1.56 -5.53 22.03
C GLY A 235 -1.79 -4.18 21.36
N GLN A 236 -2.36 -4.14 20.15
CA GLN A 236 -2.66 -2.90 19.42
C GLN A 236 -4.15 -2.81 19.08
N ALA A 237 -4.89 -2.03 19.87
CA ALA A 237 -6.31 -1.78 19.63
C ALA A 237 -6.58 -1.01 18.33
N HIS A 238 -7.80 -1.14 17.80
CA HIS A 238 -8.25 -0.32 16.68
C HIS A 238 -8.47 1.12 17.13
N CYS A 239 -8.06 2.07 16.30
CA CYS A 239 -8.40 3.47 16.53
C CYS A 239 -9.91 3.67 16.32
N TYR A 240 -10.50 4.52 17.16
CA TYR A 240 -11.86 4.95 16.97
C TYR A 240 -12.05 5.50 15.55
N ASN A 241 -13.14 5.08 14.89
CA ASN A 241 -13.47 5.48 13.54
C ASN A 241 -12.41 5.17 12.46
N GLN A 242 -11.47 4.25 12.72
CA GLN A 242 -10.53 3.75 11.71
C GLN A 242 -10.38 2.21 11.74
N CYS A 243 -9.90 1.66 10.63
CA CYS A 243 -9.57 0.23 10.52
C CYS A 243 -8.21 -0.14 11.12
N GLY A 244 -7.27 0.81 11.17
CA GLY A 244 -5.94 0.63 11.78
C GLY A 244 -5.91 1.03 13.25
N GLY A 245 -4.73 0.98 13.87
CA GLY A 245 -4.50 1.51 15.21
C GLY A 245 -4.27 3.02 15.19
N CYS A 246 -4.34 3.68 16.36
CA CYS A 246 -4.08 5.12 16.45
C CYS A 246 -2.57 5.40 16.32
N ILE A 247 -2.11 5.57 15.08
CA ILE A 247 -0.72 5.98 14.82
C ILE A 247 -0.72 7.49 14.61
N ALA A 248 0.02 8.22 15.46
CA ALA A 248 0.17 9.67 15.33
C ALA A 248 0.80 10.05 13.98
N PRO A 249 0.52 11.26 13.44
CA PRO A 249 1.24 11.79 12.30
C PRO A 249 2.76 11.71 12.50
N SER A 250 3.48 11.32 11.46
CA SER A 250 4.94 11.28 11.47
C SER A 250 5.51 12.55 10.86
N ALA A 251 6.60 13.05 11.43
CA ALA A 251 7.33 14.18 10.87
C ALA A 251 8.00 13.76 9.56
N VAL A 252 7.55 14.31 8.43
CA VAL A 252 8.10 14.07 7.09
C VAL A 252 8.90 15.30 6.65
N THR A 253 10.20 15.14 6.48
CA THR A 253 11.08 16.19 5.95
C THR A 253 11.16 16.09 4.44
N PHE A 254 10.55 17.03 3.73
CA PHE A 254 10.68 17.18 2.28
C PHE A 254 11.94 18.00 1.97
N ARG A 255 12.80 17.49 1.10
CA ARG A 255 14.02 18.18 0.62
C ARG A 255 14.06 18.17 -0.91
N VAL A 256 14.30 19.32 -1.53
CA VAL A 256 14.47 19.40 -2.98
C VAL A 256 15.68 20.22 -3.36
N ASP A 257 16.60 19.59 -4.09
CA ASP A 257 17.80 20.24 -4.63
C ASP A 257 17.43 21.00 -5.91
N MET A 258 17.56 22.32 -5.87
CA MET A 258 17.24 23.25 -6.96
C MET A 258 18.49 23.68 -7.75
N SER A 259 19.67 23.11 -7.48
CA SER A 259 20.96 23.59 -7.99
C SER A 259 21.13 23.52 -9.51
N THR A 260 20.34 22.69 -10.21
CA THR A 260 20.32 22.60 -11.68
C THR A 260 19.31 23.53 -12.33
N GLN A 261 18.44 24.17 -11.56
CA GLN A 261 17.42 25.05 -12.11
C GLN A 261 18.03 26.38 -12.56
N ALA A 262 17.65 26.83 -13.76
CA ALA A 262 18.14 28.10 -14.31
C ALA A 262 17.76 29.31 -13.44
N SER A 263 16.66 29.20 -12.70
CA SER A 263 16.21 30.18 -11.71
C SER A 263 15.27 29.53 -10.69
N VAL A 264 15.30 30.07 -9.47
CA VAL A 264 14.32 29.78 -8.42
C VAL A 264 13.32 30.93 -8.33
N SER A 265 12.05 30.61 -8.13
CA SER A 265 10.94 31.54 -8.11
C SER A 265 11.10 32.56 -6.99
N GLY A 266 10.85 33.83 -7.29
CA GLY A 266 10.76 34.88 -6.27
C GLY A 266 9.58 34.71 -5.31
N ASN A 267 8.62 33.85 -5.67
CA ASN A 267 7.49 33.48 -4.81
C ASN A 267 7.82 32.30 -3.87
N GLY A 268 9.02 31.71 -3.97
CA GLY A 268 9.49 30.61 -3.14
C GLY A 268 9.35 29.23 -3.79
N VAL A 269 9.79 28.20 -3.06
CA VAL A 269 9.62 26.79 -3.41
C VAL A 269 8.62 26.20 -2.43
N CYS A 270 7.61 25.47 -2.91
CA CYS A 270 6.63 24.82 -2.04
C CYS A 270 6.41 23.35 -2.41
N VAL A 271 5.81 22.59 -1.51
CA VAL A 271 5.35 21.22 -1.74
C VAL A 271 3.83 21.17 -1.65
N ALA A 272 3.20 20.43 -2.55
CA ALA A 272 1.78 20.17 -2.51
C ALA A 272 1.52 18.68 -2.72
N GLY A 273 0.92 18.01 -1.73
CA GLY A 273 0.45 16.63 -1.88
C GLY A 273 -0.92 16.33 -1.27
N SER A 274 -1.29 15.06 -1.29
CA SER A 274 -2.57 14.56 -0.74
C SER A 274 -2.74 14.84 0.75
N PHE A 275 -1.64 15.00 1.49
CA PHE A 275 -1.62 15.29 2.92
C PHE A 275 -2.10 16.70 3.32
N GLN A 276 -2.23 17.61 2.35
CA GLN A 276 -2.76 18.97 2.57
C GLN A 276 -3.88 19.35 1.58
N GLY A 277 -4.28 18.43 0.69
CA GLY A 277 -5.36 18.64 -0.28
C GLY A 277 -4.94 19.34 -1.58
N TRP A 278 -3.71 19.12 -2.05
CA TRP A 278 -3.20 19.63 -3.35
C TRP A 278 -3.28 21.16 -3.54
N THR A 279 -3.01 21.92 -2.47
CA THR A 279 -2.98 23.39 -2.46
C THR A 279 -1.54 23.94 -2.48
N PRO A 280 -1.03 24.44 -3.62
CA PRO A 280 0.24 25.15 -3.70
C PRO A 280 0.28 26.40 -2.81
N GLY A 281 1.48 26.77 -2.36
CA GLY A 281 1.70 27.99 -1.59
C GLY A 281 1.22 27.94 -0.14
N VAL A 282 0.92 26.75 0.39
CA VAL A 282 0.65 26.52 1.82
C VAL A 282 1.94 26.13 2.54
N ASP A 283 2.58 25.06 2.08
CA ASP A 283 3.80 24.51 2.70
C ASP A 283 5.05 24.92 1.92
N PHE A 284 5.66 26.05 2.31
CA PHE A 284 6.90 26.54 1.74
C PHE A 284 8.13 25.85 2.31
N LEU A 285 9.11 25.60 1.45
CA LEU A 285 10.42 25.08 1.79
C LEU A 285 11.42 26.23 1.90
N SER A 286 12.37 26.11 2.81
CA SER A 286 13.42 27.11 3.07
C SER A 286 14.81 26.58 2.72
N ASP A 287 15.66 27.47 2.21
CA ASP A 287 17.10 27.26 2.01
C ASP A 287 17.86 28.18 2.98
N ASP A 288 17.76 27.86 4.28
CA ASP A 288 18.26 28.72 5.36
C ASP A 288 19.79 28.71 5.47
N ASP A 289 20.46 27.67 4.98
CA ASP A 289 21.92 27.52 4.98
C ASP A 289 22.57 27.94 3.64
N GLY A 290 21.77 28.17 2.60
CA GLY A 290 22.21 28.70 1.31
C GLY A 290 22.91 27.67 0.43
N ASP A 291 22.61 26.39 0.62
CA ASP A 291 23.16 25.28 -0.17
C ASP A 291 22.33 24.93 -1.42
N LEU A 292 21.21 25.63 -1.64
CA LEU A 292 20.22 25.43 -2.71
C LEU A 292 19.36 24.15 -2.56
N ILE A 293 19.41 23.50 -1.40
CA ILE A 293 18.50 22.42 -1.02
C ILE A 293 17.41 23.01 -0.14
N TYR A 294 16.22 23.14 -0.71
CA TYR A 294 15.06 23.67 -0.01
C TYR A 294 14.43 22.57 0.83
N GLU A 295 14.12 22.84 2.10
CA GLU A 295 13.53 21.86 2.99
C GLU A 295 12.42 22.38 3.91
N ALA A 296 11.49 21.49 4.27
CA ALA A 296 10.48 21.70 5.30
C ALA A 296 10.10 20.38 5.97
N THR A 297 9.70 20.42 7.24
CA THR A 297 9.17 19.25 7.95
C THR A 297 7.68 19.45 8.21
N ILE A 298 6.87 18.47 7.79
CA ILE A 298 5.41 18.49 7.83
C ILE A 298 4.95 17.22 8.56
N ASP A 299 4.00 17.35 9.48
CA ASP A 299 3.39 16.20 10.14
C ASP A 299 2.36 15.56 9.20
N VAL A 300 2.64 14.33 8.76
CA VAL A 300 1.82 13.61 7.79
C VAL A 300 1.25 12.36 8.44
N VAL A 301 -0.06 12.17 8.29
CA VAL A 301 -0.75 10.98 8.78
C VAL A 301 -0.19 9.70 8.13
N PRO A 302 -0.26 8.54 8.79
CA PRO A 302 0.07 7.26 8.17
C PRO A 302 -0.75 6.99 6.91
N GLY A 303 -0.12 6.41 5.89
CA GLY A 303 -0.77 6.11 4.63
C GLY A 303 0.15 6.29 3.42
N ASN A 304 -0.41 6.04 2.24
CA ASN A 304 0.24 6.31 0.97
C ASN A 304 -0.13 7.71 0.50
N HIS A 305 0.86 8.52 0.19
CA HIS A 305 0.70 9.90 -0.22
C HIS A 305 1.36 10.13 -1.57
N GLN A 306 0.78 11.05 -2.32
CA GLN A 306 1.37 11.60 -3.54
C GLN A 306 1.63 13.09 -3.36
N PHE A 307 2.63 13.63 -4.05
CA PHE A 307 3.01 15.04 -3.95
C PHE A 307 3.74 15.55 -5.20
N LYS A 308 3.88 16.87 -5.26
CA LYS A 308 4.75 17.61 -6.19
C LYS A 308 5.53 18.71 -5.48
N PHE A 309 6.78 18.90 -5.88
CA PHE A 309 7.53 20.14 -5.67
C PHE A 309 7.12 21.20 -6.70
N ILE A 310 7.12 22.46 -6.29
CA ILE A 310 6.68 23.59 -7.11
C ILE A 310 7.68 24.72 -6.96
N ASN A 311 8.22 25.19 -8.08
CA ASN A 311 9.07 26.38 -8.17
C ASN A 311 8.19 27.63 -8.34
N GLY A 312 7.49 27.97 -7.26
CA GLY A 312 6.48 29.01 -7.20
C GLY A 312 5.44 28.71 -6.13
N ASN A 313 4.27 29.35 -6.23
CA ASN A 313 3.19 29.21 -5.27
C ASN A 313 1.80 28.95 -5.89
N ASN A 314 1.76 28.59 -7.17
CA ASN A 314 0.54 28.27 -7.91
C ASN A 314 0.83 27.17 -8.95
N TRP A 315 -0.21 26.46 -9.37
CA TRP A 315 -0.14 25.53 -10.49
C TRP A 315 0.07 26.27 -11.82
N GLY A 316 0.90 25.69 -12.69
CA GLY A 316 1.02 26.07 -14.10
C GLY A 316 2.22 26.96 -14.41
N GLY A 317 2.93 27.46 -13.38
CA GLY A 317 3.95 28.49 -13.59
C GLY A 317 3.37 29.86 -13.97
N ASP A 318 2.04 29.97 -14.07
CA ASP A 318 1.35 31.18 -14.48
C ASP A 318 1.32 32.22 -13.35
N GLY A 319 1.53 33.50 -13.71
CA GLY A 319 1.49 34.64 -12.79
C GLY A 319 2.87 35.25 -12.49
N GLU A 320 2.90 36.52 -12.07
CA GLU A 320 4.16 37.22 -11.81
C GLU A 320 5.00 36.49 -10.76
N GLY A 321 6.20 36.08 -11.16
CA GLY A 321 7.20 35.48 -10.27
C GLY A 321 7.17 33.95 -10.15
N ASN A 322 6.13 33.26 -10.63
CA ASN A 322 6.11 31.79 -10.71
C ASN A 322 6.96 31.29 -11.88
N ILE A 323 7.54 30.09 -11.75
CA ILE A 323 8.39 29.50 -12.80
C ILE A 323 7.73 28.25 -13.37
N ASP A 324 7.66 27.16 -12.60
CA ASP A 324 7.13 25.89 -13.07
C ASP A 324 6.70 24.96 -11.92
N ASN A 325 6.02 23.88 -12.31
CA ASN A 325 5.75 22.73 -11.45
C ASN A 325 6.72 21.62 -11.82
N GLU A 326 7.06 20.74 -10.87
CA GLU A 326 7.94 19.64 -11.24
C GLU A 326 7.29 18.68 -12.25
N ASN A 327 8.12 18.19 -13.17
CA ASN A 327 7.80 17.19 -14.18
C ASN A 327 8.93 16.15 -14.30
N PRO A 328 9.14 15.31 -13.27
CA PRO A 328 10.17 14.27 -13.32
C PRO A 328 9.75 13.10 -14.24
N PRO A 329 10.72 12.25 -14.65
CA PRO A 329 10.45 11.08 -15.48
C PRO A 329 9.48 10.08 -14.86
N GLY A 330 8.71 9.39 -15.70
CA GLY A 330 7.70 8.40 -15.33
C GLY A 330 8.19 7.30 -14.37
N GLU A 331 9.46 6.92 -14.42
CA GLU A 331 10.03 5.87 -13.55
C GLU A 331 10.00 6.18 -12.05
N CYS A 332 9.88 7.46 -11.68
CA CYS A 332 9.76 7.90 -10.29
C CYS A 332 8.45 8.63 -10.00
N THR A 333 7.46 8.46 -10.87
CA THR A 333 6.12 9.00 -10.67
C THR A 333 5.06 7.93 -10.82
N THR A 334 3.87 8.23 -10.32
CA THR A 334 2.64 7.51 -10.59
C THR A 334 1.59 8.57 -10.89
N ASP A 335 0.95 8.49 -12.05
CA ASP A 335 0.01 9.51 -12.54
C ASP A 335 0.64 10.93 -12.60
N GLY A 336 1.94 10.99 -12.91
CA GLY A 336 2.71 12.24 -12.96
C GLY A 336 3.07 12.84 -11.59
N ASN A 337 2.77 12.16 -10.48
CA ASN A 337 3.09 12.61 -9.12
C ASN A 337 4.14 11.72 -8.45
N ARG A 338 4.96 12.27 -7.56
CA ARG A 338 5.82 11.47 -6.70
C ARG A 338 4.99 10.79 -5.62
N ALA A 339 5.41 9.64 -5.14
CA ALA A 339 4.71 8.88 -4.09
C ALA A 339 5.64 8.54 -2.92
N PHE A 340 5.08 8.48 -1.70
CA PHE A 340 5.76 8.00 -0.50
C PHE A 340 4.75 7.38 0.47
N SER A 341 5.23 6.63 1.46
CA SER A 341 4.40 5.97 2.47
C SER A 341 4.87 6.34 3.87
N VAL A 342 3.92 6.60 4.77
CA VAL A 342 4.16 6.92 6.18
C VAL A 342 3.68 5.77 7.06
N THR A 343 4.55 5.28 7.95
CA THR A 343 4.30 4.11 8.80
C THR A 343 4.35 4.38 10.31
N GLY A 344 4.61 5.62 10.74
CA GLY A 344 4.71 6.02 12.15
C GLY A 344 6.07 6.58 12.59
N ASP A 345 7.13 6.34 11.80
CA ASP A 345 8.47 6.87 12.07
C ASP A 345 8.75 8.13 11.21
N PRO A 346 9.54 9.10 11.72
CA PRO A 346 10.01 10.22 10.92
C PRO A 346 10.78 9.78 9.67
N LEU A 347 10.55 10.46 8.56
CA LEU A 347 11.03 10.09 7.23
C LEU A 347 11.54 11.34 6.49
N THR A 348 12.63 11.21 5.74
CA THR A 348 13.08 12.24 4.80
C THR A 348 12.79 11.81 3.37
N VAL A 349 12.12 12.67 2.61
CA VAL A 349 11.87 12.51 1.18
C VAL A 349 12.72 13.53 0.44
N GLN A 350 13.69 13.06 -0.34
CA GLN A 350 14.64 13.93 -1.04
C GLN A 350 14.70 13.63 -2.53
N TYR A 351 14.73 14.68 -3.35
CA TYR A 351 14.96 14.59 -4.79
C TYR A 351 15.71 15.81 -5.33
N CYS A 352 16.37 15.65 -6.47
CA CYS A 352 16.71 16.77 -7.32
C CYS A 352 15.46 17.18 -8.13
N TYR A 353 15.22 18.49 -8.24
CA TYR A 353 14.06 19.01 -8.96
C TYR A 353 14.06 18.51 -10.42
N ASN A 354 12.90 18.03 -10.90
CA ASN A 354 12.72 17.39 -12.21
C ASN A 354 13.53 16.10 -12.46
N GLN A 355 14.11 15.48 -11.43
CA GLN A 355 14.88 14.24 -11.59
C GLN A 355 14.42 13.16 -10.58
N CYS A 356 14.75 11.91 -10.90
CA CYS A 356 14.45 10.77 -10.03
C CYS A 356 15.50 10.52 -8.94
N SER A 357 16.68 11.13 -9.06
CA SER A 357 17.79 10.98 -8.12
C SER A 357 17.75 12.00 -6.99
N GLU A 358 18.28 11.62 -5.83
CA GLU A 358 18.52 12.54 -4.69
C GLU A 358 19.65 13.55 -4.96
N THR A 359 20.58 13.18 -5.85
CA THR A 359 21.70 14.02 -6.28
C THR A 359 21.42 14.53 -7.69
N CYS A 360 21.60 15.83 -7.91
CA CYS A 360 21.40 16.41 -9.23
C CYS A 360 22.44 15.95 -10.25
N VAL A 361 21.95 15.59 -11.44
CA VAL A 361 22.74 15.42 -12.65
C VAL A 361 22.59 16.68 -13.49
N ALA A 362 23.70 17.22 -14.00
CA ALA A 362 23.64 18.40 -14.86
C ALA A 362 22.85 18.11 -16.14
N ASP A 363 22.03 19.08 -16.55
CA ASP A 363 21.30 18.97 -17.81
C ASP A 363 22.26 18.91 -19.02
N PRO A 364 21.89 18.18 -20.09
CA PRO A 364 22.70 18.11 -21.30
C PRO A 364 22.87 19.48 -21.96
N GLU A 365 23.95 19.66 -22.73
CA GLU A 365 24.14 20.88 -23.52
C GLU A 365 23.02 21.05 -24.57
N PRO A 366 22.73 22.29 -25.03
CA PRO A 366 21.77 22.53 -26.10
C PRO A 366 22.12 21.77 -27.38
N ALA A 367 21.12 21.12 -27.99
CA ALA A 367 21.29 20.37 -29.24
C ALA A 367 20.00 20.33 -30.06
N THR A 368 20.13 20.14 -31.38
CA THR A 368 18.98 20.07 -32.29
C THR A 368 18.31 18.71 -32.26
N ILE A 369 17.00 18.68 -32.10
CA ILE A 369 16.17 17.48 -32.21
C ILE A 369 15.23 17.66 -33.41
N VAL A 370 15.17 16.66 -34.28
CA VAL A 370 14.17 16.55 -35.35
C VAL A 370 13.00 15.76 -34.82
N PHE A 371 11.83 16.40 -34.75
CA PHE A 371 10.57 15.79 -34.38
C PHE A 371 9.82 15.40 -35.64
N GLN A 372 9.25 14.19 -35.66
CA GLN A 372 8.55 13.67 -36.83
C GLN A 372 7.21 13.04 -36.43
N VAL A 373 6.17 13.31 -37.21
CA VAL A 373 4.84 12.69 -37.06
C VAL A 373 4.30 12.28 -38.42
N ASP A 374 3.87 11.04 -38.52
CA ASP A 374 3.23 10.46 -39.70
C ASP A 374 1.71 10.69 -39.61
N MET A 375 1.20 11.46 -40.57
CA MET A 375 -0.20 11.85 -40.68
C MET A 375 -0.97 11.00 -41.70
N THR A 376 -0.40 9.89 -42.20
CA THR A 376 -0.98 9.04 -43.27
C THR A 376 -2.42 8.59 -42.98
N ASN A 377 -2.75 8.37 -41.70
CA ASN A 377 -4.07 7.92 -41.28
C ASN A 377 -5.04 9.06 -40.92
N GLU A 378 -4.58 10.30 -41.00
CA GLU A 378 -5.32 11.48 -40.57
C GLU A 378 -5.73 12.35 -41.76
N THR A 379 -6.81 13.11 -41.58
CA THR A 379 -7.08 14.26 -42.45
C THR A 379 -6.38 15.48 -41.88
N VAL A 380 -5.33 15.95 -42.55
CA VAL A 380 -4.56 17.11 -42.09
C VAL A 380 -5.42 18.38 -42.15
N SER A 381 -5.40 19.14 -41.06
CA SER A 381 -6.08 20.41 -40.91
C SER A 381 -5.56 21.46 -41.89
N GLU A 382 -6.44 22.32 -42.39
CA GLU A 382 -6.03 23.46 -43.22
C GLU A 382 -5.15 24.46 -42.44
N ASN A 383 -5.18 24.40 -41.10
CA ASN A 383 -4.36 25.21 -40.21
C ASN A 383 -3.01 24.55 -39.87
N GLY A 384 -2.61 23.50 -40.57
CA GLY A 384 -1.27 22.88 -40.45
C GLY A 384 -1.12 21.85 -39.33
N VAL A 385 0.11 21.35 -39.18
CA VAL A 385 0.52 20.39 -38.14
C VAL A 385 1.56 21.08 -37.26
N TRP A 386 1.45 20.95 -35.94
CA TRP A 386 2.28 21.69 -34.99
C TRP A 386 2.88 20.80 -33.90
N LEU A 387 4.02 21.21 -33.37
CA LEU A 387 4.66 20.64 -32.18
C LEU A 387 4.51 21.60 -31.00
N ILE A 388 4.06 21.08 -29.86
CA ILE A 388 4.02 21.80 -28.57
C ILE A 388 4.69 20.95 -27.49
N GLY A 389 5.25 21.57 -26.44
CA GLY A 389 5.75 20.80 -25.30
C GLY A 389 6.47 21.64 -24.25
N GLY A 390 7.00 20.97 -23.24
CA GLY A 390 7.77 21.62 -22.17
C GLY A 390 9.10 22.23 -22.63
N MET A 391 9.59 21.82 -23.81
CA MET A 391 10.81 22.36 -24.41
C MET A 391 10.58 23.65 -25.23
N THR A 392 9.34 23.96 -25.63
CA THR A 392 9.08 25.14 -26.46
C THR A 392 9.17 26.41 -25.62
N SER A 393 9.32 27.56 -26.27
CA SER A 393 9.40 28.86 -25.60
C SER A 393 8.48 29.89 -26.28
N PRO A 394 7.35 30.30 -25.66
CA PRO A 394 6.81 29.81 -24.38
C PRO A 394 6.49 28.31 -24.38
N GLN A 395 6.40 27.70 -23.20
CA GLN A 395 6.06 26.28 -23.11
C GLN A 395 4.64 26.04 -23.67
N TRP A 396 4.46 24.87 -24.26
CA TRP A 396 3.19 24.40 -24.80
C TRP A 396 2.63 25.28 -25.93
N GLN A 397 1.32 25.52 -25.95
CA GLN A 397 0.57 26.05 -27.10
C GLN A 397 1.08 27.42 -27.57
N ALA A 398 1.42 28.32 -26.64
CA ALA A 398 1.87 29.66 -27.00
C ALA A 398 3.25 29.71 -27.68
N GLY A 399 4.05 28.63 -27.60
CA GLY A 399 5.30 28.48 -28.33
C GLY A 399 5.26 27.39 -29.39
N ALA A 400 4.08 27.06 -29.91
CA ALA A 400 3.90 26.04 -30.93
C ALA A 400 4.80 26.26 -32.16
N LEU A 401 5.34 25.16 -32.69
CA LEU A 401 6.23 25.15 -33.85
C LEU A 401 5.52 24.49 -35.02
N GLU A 402 5.34 25.21 -36.12
CA GLU A 402 4.74 24.68 -37.35
C GLU A 402 5.67 23.63 -37.98
N MET A 403 5.12 22.48 -38.34
CA MET A 403 5.82 21.37 -38.97
C MET A 403 5.56 21.36 -40.48
N SER A 404 6.50 20.82 -41.26
CA SER A 404 6.41 20.80 -42.72
C SER A 404 6.51 19.39 -43.30
N ASP A 405 5.75 19.12 -44.37
CA ASP A 405 5.89 17.95 -45.24
C ASP A 405 6.45 18.43 -46.59
N THR A 406 7.78 18.49 -46.70
CA THR A 406 8.44 19.11 -47.86
C THR A 406 8.57 18.15 -49.04
N ASP A 407 8.62 16.84 -48.79
CA ASP A 407 8.78 15.80 -49.82
C ASP A 407 7.45 15.11 -50.22
N GLY A 408 6.37 15.39 -49.51
CA GLY A 408 5.01 14.97 -49.84
C GLY A 408 4.73 13.52 -49.47
N ASP A 409 5.40 12.99 -48.46
CA ASP A 409 5.24 11.61 -48.01
C ASP A 409 4.24 11.47 -46.82
N ASN A 410 3.65 12.59 -46.36
CA ASN A 410 2.78 12.73 -45.19
C ASN A 410 3.48 12.59 -43.83
N VAL A 411 4.80 12.57 -43.79
CA VAL A 411 5.58 12.73 -42.56
C VAL A 411 5.92 14.20 -42.40
N PHE A 412 5.36 14.81 -41.36
CA PHE A 412 5.64 16.19 -41.00
C PHE A 412 6.84 16.21 -40.07
N ASP A 413 7.78 17.13 -40.31
CA ASP A 413 8.95 17.32 -39.46
C ASP A 413 9.20 18.78 -39.08
N VAL A 414 9.85 18.95 -37.92
CA VAL A 414 10.43 20.23 -37.49
C VAL A 414 11.76 19.96 -36.77
N THR A 415 12.77 20.78 -37.06
CA THR A 415 14.05 20.78 -36.33
C THR A 415 14.05 21.91 -35.31
N TYR A 416 14.27 21.58 -34.03
CA TYR A 416 14.27 22.56 -32.95
C TYR A 416 15.50 22.39 -32.05
N GLU A 417 16.13 23.49 -31.65
CA GLU A 417 17.25 23.48 -30.69
C GLU A 417 16.69 23.41 -29.28
N VAL A 418 16.82 22.25 -28.64
CA VAL A 418 16.31 22.02 -27.28
C VAL A 418 17.42 22.32 -26.27
N SER A 419 17.06 23.05 -25.22
CA SER A 419 17.91 23.36 -24.05
C SER A 419 17.12 23.15 -22.75
N GLY A 420 17.78 23.22 -21.59
CA GLY A 420 17.13 23.00 -20.28
C GLY A 420 17.06 21.52 -19.90
N ALA A 421 15.96 21.09 -19.28
CA ALA A 421 15.82 19.75 -18.72
C ALA A 421 16.22 18.62 -19.68
N ALA A 422 16.85 17.57 -19.15
CA ALA A 422 17.12 16.34 -19.90
C ALA A 422 15.82 15.66 -20.35
N PHE A 423 14.84 15.59 -19.45
CA PHE A 423 13.51 15.02 -19.68
C PHE A 423 12.51 16.12 -20.03
N PHE A 424 11.67 15.87 -21.03
CA PHE A 424 10.56 16.76 -21.36
C PHE A 424 9.40 15.99 -21.98
N GLU A 425 8.24 16.62 -21.97
CA GLU A 425 7.02 16.13 -22.59
C GLU A 425 6.60 16.98 -23.78
N TYR A 426 5.88 16.38 -24.73
CA TYR A 426 5.39 17.05 -25.94
C TYR A 426 4.13 16.39 -26.51
N ARG A 427 3.49 17.11 -27.43
CA ARG A 427 2.37 16.64 -28.26
C ARG A 427 2.48 17.19 -29.67
N PHE A 428 1.95 16.43 -30.62
CA PHE A 428 1.62 16.91 -31.95
C PHE A 428 0.18 17.43 -32.00
N CYS A 429 -0.06 18.46 -32.82
CA CYS A 429 -1.38 19.05 -33.03
C CYS A 429 -1.75 19.02 -34.50
N ASN A 430 -2.98 18.61 -34.82
CA ASN A 430 -3.57 18.67 -36.15
C ASN A 430 -4.47 19.92 -36.29
N GLY A 431 -3.82 21.08 -36.40
CA GLY A 431 -4.40 22.42 -36.37
C GLY A 431 -3.59 23.35 -35.47
N ASP A 432 -3.72 24.66 -35.67
CA ASP A 432 -3.08 25.68 -34.84
C ASP A 432 -3.59 25.55 -33.38
N PRO A 433 -2.72 25.26 -32.40
CA PRO A 433 -3.11 25.11 -31.00
C PRO A 433 -3.22 26.44 -30.23
N TYR A 434 -2.87 27.56 -30.86
CA TYR A 434 -2.93 28.89 -30.23
C TYR A 434 -3.51 29.98 -31.15
N PRO A 435 -4.67 29.73 -31.81
CA PRO A 435 -5.23 30.65 -32.79
C PRO A 435 -5.61 31.97 -32.13
N ASP A 436 -5.20 33.08 -32.78
CA ASP A 436 -5.45 34.45 -32.31
C ASP A 436 -5.00 34.73 -30.85
N GLY A 437 -4.07 33.94 -30.31
CA GLY A 437 -3.58 34.07 -28.95
C GLY A 437 -4.42 33.36 -27.89
N VAL A 438 -5.27 32.40 -28.28
CA VAL A 438 -6.14 31.63 -27.39
C VAL A 438 -5.79 30.15 -27.49
N GLN A 439 -5.62 29.49 -26.36
CA GLN A 439 -5.35 28.04 -26.30
C GLN A 439 -6.52 27.22 -26.88
N ASP A 440 -6.19 26.30 -27.78
CA ASP A 440 -7.11 25.28 -28.31
C ASP A 440 -6.54 23.88 -28.08
N ASP A 441 -7.02 23.20 -27.04
CA ASP A 441 -6.60 21.83 -26.73
C ASP A 441 -7.27 20.78 -27.63
N SER A 442 -8.30 21.16 -28.41
CA SER A 442 -9.05 20.20 -29.22
C SER A 442 -8.29 19.70 -30.45
N VAL A 443 -7.21 20.38 -30.82
CA VAL A 443 -6.35 20.02 -31.95
C VAL A 443 -5.16 19.15 -31.54
N ALA A 444 -4.88 18.99 -30.23
CA ALA A 444 -3.81 18.13 -29.75
C ALA A 444 -4.13 16.64 -29.94
N GLU A 445 -3.09 15.86 -30.18
CA GLU A 445 -3.23 14.41 -30.28
C GLU A 445 -3.70 13.79 -28.96
N LEU A 446 -4.48 12.71 -29.09
CA LEU A 446 -4.95 11.90 -27.97
C LEU A 446 -4.50 10.46 -28.22
N GLY A 447 -3.78 9.88 -27.26
CA GLY A 447 -3.30 8.51 -27.31
C GLY A 447 -2.93 8.02 -25.91
N ASP A 448 -2.95 6.71 -25.70
CA ASP A 448 -2.43 6.09 -24.48
C ASP A 448 -0.92 5.89 -24.63
N PHE A 449 -0.17 6.97 -24.43
CA PHE A 449 1.28 6.99 -24.65
C PHE A 449 2.06 6.29 -23.53
N GLU A 450 1.47 6.18 -22.34
CA GLU A 450 2.03 5.44 -21.22
C GLU A 450 2.02 3.93 -21.50
N SER A 451 0.85 3.36 -21.82
CA SER A 451 0.73 1.95 -22.21
C SER A 451 1.49 1.64 -23.50
N GLY A 452 1.55 2.60 -24.41
CA GLY A 452 2.34 2.52 -25.65
C GLY A 452 3.86 2.61 -25.43
N GLY A 453 4.33 3.03 -24.25
CA GLY A 453 5.74 3.10 -23.88
C GLY A 453 6.52 4.27 -24.51
N CYS A 454 5.84 5.31 -24.98
CA CYS A 454 6.47 6.52 -25.53
C CYS A 454 6.06 7.82 -24.82
N GLY A 455 5.44 7.69 -23.65
CA GLY A 455 4.87 8.81 -22.91
C GLY A 455 4.55 8.45 -21.48
N GLN A 456 3.91 9.39 -20.79
CA GLN A 456 3.46 9.23 -19.41
C GLN A 456 2.14 9.97 -19.21
N ALA A 457 1.41 9.57 -18.16
CA ALA A 457 0.19 10.24 -17.75
C ALA A 457 0.49 11.62 -17.15
N ASN A 458 -0.39 12.57 -17.44
CA ASN A 458 -0.42 13.86 -16.77
C ASN A 458 -1.45 13.83 -15.61
N PRO A 459 -1.40 14.80 -14.68
CA PRO A 459 -2.31 14.83 -13.53
C PRO A 459 -3.80 14.98 -13.85
N PHE A 460 -4.17 15.21 -15.12
CA PHE A 460 -5.55 15.38 -15.58
C PHE A 460 -6.10 14.14 -16.28
N GLY A 461 -5.35 13.03 -16.28
CA GLY A 461 -5.76 11.76 -16.88
C GLY A 461 -5.59 11.71 -18.41
N GLU A 462 -4.87 12.67 -18.99
CA GLU A 462 -4.42 12.60 -20.37
C GLU A 462 -2.95 12.15 -20.42
N PHE A 463 -2.45 11.81 -21.59
CA PHE A 463 -1.08 11.33 -21.75
C PHE A 463 -0.30 12.28 -22.65
N ASN A 464 0.98 12.48 -22.33
CA ASN A 464 1.92 13.23 -23.16
C ASN A 464 2.97 12.27 -23.70
N ARG A 465 3.50 12.55 -24.91
CA ARG A 465 4.75 11.90 -25.34
C ARG A 465 5.88 12.42 -24.48
N SER A 466 6.88 11.58 -24.23
CA SER A 466 8.01 11.93 -23.40
C SER A 466 9.33 11.60 -24.10
N HIS A 467 10.38 12.34 -23.77
CA HIS A 467 11.72 12.08 -24.30
C HIS A 467 12.80 12.51 -23.31
N VAL A 468 13.91 11.77 -23.30
CA VAL A 468 15.14 12.12 -22.57
C VAL A 468 16.24 12.40 -23.59
N ARG A 469 16.64 13.66 -23.71
CA ARG A 469 17.66 14.09 -24.69
C ARG A 469 19.07 13.73 -24.23
N SER A 470 19.92 13.38 -25.18
CA SER A 470 21.34 13.06 -24.99
C SER A 470 22.24 14.29 -24.94
N GLY A 471 21.74 15.46 -25.38
CA GLY A 471 22.56 16.66 -25.62
C GLY A 471 23.41 16.59 -26.89
N GLN A 472 23.12 15.63 -27.78
CA GLN A 472 23.65 15.58 -29.14
C GLN A 472 22.50 15.74 -30.15
N PRO A 473 22.80 16.01 -31.43
CA PRO A 473 21.77 16.05 -32.46
C PRO A 473 21.02 14.70 -32.58
N GLU A 474 19.69 14.77 -32.60
CA GLU A 474 18.82 13.58 -32.61
C GLU A 474 17.75 13.69 -33.69
N VAL A 475 17.36 12.54 -34.24
CA VAL A 475 16.15 12.40 -35.07
C VAL A 475 15.23 11.43 -34.36
N LEU A 476 14.12 11.95 -33.82
CA LEU A 476 13.07 11.10 -33.27
C LEU A 476 12.35 10.43 -34.45
N GLY A 477 12.08 9.14 -34.35
CA GLY A 477 11.41 8.45 -35.44
C GLY A 477 9.98 8.96 -35.65
N ALA A 478 9.46 8.77 -36.86
CA ALA A 478 8.11 9.19 -37.24
C ALA A 478 7.05 8.31 -36.56
N TYR A 479 6.42 8.85 -35.52
CA TYR A 479 5.28 8.21 -34.87
C TYR A 479 4.01 8.43 -35.67
N CYS A 480 3.11 7.44 -35.72
CA CYS A 480 1.76 7.70 -36.19
C CYS A 480 1.06 8.66 -35.21
N TYR A 481 0.30 9.60 -35.73
CA TYR A 481 -0.49 10.54 -34.91
C TYR A 481 -1.34 9.78 -33.87
N GLY A 482 -1.23 10.16 -32.60
CA GLY A 482 -1.95 9.49 -31.50
C GLY A 482 -1.44 8.08 -31.12
N SER A 483 -0.27 7.66 -31.60
CA SER A 483 0.29 6.32 -31.35
C SER A 483 1.79 6.34 -31.00
N CYS A 484 2.23 5.35 -30.21
CA CYS A 484 3.65 5.06 -29.98
C CYS A 484 4.30 4.17 -31.05
N LEU A 485 3.51 3.74 -32.03
CA LEU A 485 3.95 2.94 -33.18
C LEU A 485 3.93 3.79 -34.45
N ASP A 486 4.61 3.33 -35.49
CA ASP A 486 4.44 3.90 -36.82
C ASP A 486 3.02 3.60 -37.36
N CYS A 487 2.65 4.19 -38.50
CA CYS A 487 1.31 3.97 -39.06
C CYS A 487 1.11 2.55 -39.64
N TYR A 488 2.10 1.67 -39.54
CA TYR A 488 2.04 0.26 -39.91
C TYR A 488 1.99 -0.68 -38.69
N GLY A 489 2.09 -0.15 -37.46
CA GLY A 489 2.04 -0.90 -36.22
C GLY A 489 3.39 -1.48 -35.77
N ASP A 490 4.50 -1.00 -36.32
CA ASP A 490 5.86 -1.35 -35.90
C ASP A 490 6.42 -0.30 -34.91
N THR A 491 7.41 -0.71 -34.12
CA THR A 491 8.04 0.17 -33.11
C THR A 491 8.90 1.23 -33.77
N VAL A 492 8.75 2.47 -33.32
CA VAL A 492 9.56 3.62 -33.74
C VAL A 492 10.81 3.72 -32.86
N SER A 493 11.93 4.17 -33.40
CA SER A 493 13.19 4.30 -32.66
C SER A 493 13.84 5.67 -32.92
N THR A 494 14.52 6.21 -31.90
CA THR A 494 15.29 7.45 -32.00
C THR A 494 16.67 7.17 -32.57
N VAL A 495 17.09 7.97 -33.55
CA VAL A 495 18.44 7.91 -34.13
C VAL A 495 19.28 9.02 -33.52
N VAL A 496 20.35 8.63 -32.83
CA VAL A 496 21.41 9.53 -32.39
C VAL A 496 22.53 9.45 -33.44
N ASP A 497 22.66 10.49 -34.25
CA ASP A 497 23.65 10.67 -35.32
C ASP A 497 23.43 9.91 -36.66
N ILE A 498 23.68 10.62 -37.76
CA ILE A 498 23.48 10.25 -39.17
C ILE A 498 24.37 9.08 -39.62
N GLU A 499 25.43 8.77 -38.87
CA GLU A 499 26.30 7.63 -39.18
C GLU A 499 25.69 6.25 -38.88
N GLN A 500 24.57 6.17 -38.14
CA GLN A 500 23.93 4.89 -37.79
C GLN A 500 22.76 4.45 -38.70
N VAL A 501 22.41 5.25 -39.72
CA VAL A 501 21.29 4.96 -40.65
C VAL A 501 21.51 3.69 -41.50
N ARG A 502 22.63 2.97 -41.36
CA ARG A 502 22.95 1.76 -42.16
C ARG A 502 22.97 0.42 -41.42
N ASP A 503 22.79 0.36 -40.09
CA ASP A 503 22.94 -0.90 -39.34
C ASP A 503 21.85 -1.17 -38.28
N PHE A 504 20.68 -0.53 -38.37
CA PHE A 504 19.65 -0.63 -37.33
C PHE A 504 18.63 -1.75 -37.51
N ILE A 505 19.12 -2.98 -37.71
CA ILE A 505 18.37 -4.16 -37.31
C ILE A 505 19.40 -5.10 -36.71
N GLY A 506 19.22 -5.59 -35.48
CA GLY A 506 20.18 -6.45 -34.76
C GLY A 506 20.36 -7.83 -35.38
N LEU A 507 20.59 -7.88 -36.70
CA LEU A 507 20.76 -9.00 -37.58
C LEU A 507 21.76 -8.59 -38.68
N GLN A 508 22.97 -9.12 -38.62
CA GLN A 508 24.00 -8.88 -39.63
C GLN A 508 24.26 -10.18 -40.38
N ALA A 509 24.33 -10.16 -41.71
CA ALA A 509 24.79 -11.33 -42.45
C ALA A 509 26.02 -11.04 -43.31
N TYR A 510 27.00 -11.93 -43.21
CA TYR A 510 28.28 -11.78 -43.88
C TYR A 510 28.88 -13.15 -44.27
N PRO A 511 29.54 -13.24 -45.45
CA PRO A 511 29.59 -12.19 -46.47
C PRO A 511 28.22 -12.00 -47.15
N ASN A 512 27.92 -10.80 -47.63
CA ASN A 512 26.77 -10.55 -48.49
C ASN A 512 27.22 -9.59 -49.61
N PRO A 513 27.39 -10.06 -50.86
CA PRO A 513 26.96 -11.36 -51.40
C PRO A 513 27.73 -12.59 -50.87
N ALA A 514 27.03 -13.70 -50.67
CA ALA A 514 27.55 -15.00 -50.25
C ALA A 514 27.62 -16.00 -51.42
N ASP A 515 28.41 -17.05 -51.28
CA ASP A 515 28.56 -18.13 -52.28
C ASP A 515 28.22 -19.48 -51.62
N ASP A 516 29.16 -20.06 -50.84
CA ASP A 516 28.98 -21.36 -50.20
C ASP A 516 28.28 -21.29 -48.82
N GLN A 517 28.63 -20.28 -48.01
CA GLN A 517 28.17 -20.14 -46.63
C GLN A 517 27.80 -18.70 -46.30
N LEU A 518 26.82 -18.56 -45.41
CA LEU A 518 26.39 -17.28 -44.84
C LEU A 518 26.47 -17.34 -43.32
N ASN A 519 27.20 -16.43 -42.71
CA ASN A 519 27.14 -16.21 -41.27
C ASN A 519 26.06 -15.17 -40.99
N VAL A 520 25.19 -15.44 -40.03
CA VAL A 520 24.16 -14.51 -39.57
C VAL A 520 24.37 -14.29 -38.08
N ARG A 521 24.67 -13.05 -37.70
CA ARG A 521 24.84 -12.60 -36.32
C ARG A 521 23.53 -12.00 -35.81
N PHE A 522 23.09 -12.44 -34.64
CA PHE A 522 21.85 -12.02 -33.99
C PHE A 522 22.20 -11.16 -32.77
N ASP A 523 22.17 -9.84 -32.91
CA ASP A 523 22.44 -8.91 -31.80
C ASP A 523 21.15 -8.41 -31.12
N GLY A 524 20.00 -8.42 -31.84
CA GLY A 524 18.71 -7.89 -31.35
C GLY A 524 17.67 -8.94 -30.98
N PHE A 525 18.05 -10.22 -30.87
CA PHE A 525 17.14 -11.34 -30.61
C PHE A 525 17.60 -12.18 -29.42
N ASP A 526 16.67 -12.50 -28.51
CA ASP A 526 16.85 -13.46 -27.41
C ASP A 526 15.65 -14.41 -27.34
N GLY A 527 15.92 -15.71 -27.17
CA GLY A 527 14.89 -16.74 -27.08
C GLY A 527 14.63 -17.45 -28.41
N LEU A 528 13.41 -17.98 -28.57
CA LEU A 528 13.08 -18.91 -29.64
C LEU A 528 12.54 -18.15 -30.86
N VAL A 529 13.22 -18.28 -32.00
CA VAL A 529 12.94 -17.52 -33.24
C VAL A 529 12.58 -18.43 -34.40
N ASP A 530 11.72 -17.93 -35.28
CA ASP A 530 11.39 -18.51 -36.58
C ASP A 530 12.19 -17.79 -37.66
N ILE A 531 13.00 -18.52 -38.41
CA ILE A 531 13.83 -18.03 -39.49
C ILE A 531 13.23 -18.49 -40.81
N ARG A 532 13.04 -17.56 -41.75
CA ARG A 532 12.50 -17.80 -43.08
C ARG A 532 13.37 -17.16 -44.12
N VAL A 533 13.66 -17.87 -45.20
CA VAL A 533 14.28 -17.27 -46.38
C VAL A 533 13.34 -17.39 -47.56
N PHE A 534 13.06 -16.28 -48.22
CA PHE A 534 12.17 -16.19 -49.38
C PHE A 534 12.98 -15.92 -50.63
N ASP A 535 12.59 -16.53 -51.75
CA ASP A 535 13.01 -16.05 -53.08
C ASP A 535 12.21 -14.79 -53.48
N LEU A 536 12.59 -14.16 -54.60
CA LEU A 536 11.92 -12.96 -55.12
C LEU A 536 10.45 -13.16 -55.51
N PHE A 537 9.98 -14.41 -55.60
CA PHE A 537 8.58 -14.74 -55.89
C PHE A 537 7.79 -15.03 -54.60
N GLY A 538 8.39 -14.81 -53.43
CA GLY A 538 7.78 -15.02 -52.13
C GLY A 538 7.71 -16.48 -51.70
N LYS A 539 8.37 -17.40 -52.42
CA LYS A 539 8.42 -18.81 -52.03
C LYS A 539 9.47 -18.99 -50.93
N VAL A 540 9.06 -19.63 -49.84
CA VAL A 540 9.97 -20.03 -48.75
C VAL A 540 10.92 -21.11 -49.25
N VAL A 541 12.23 -20.80 -49.23
CA VAL A 541 13.32 -21.71 -49.61
C VAL A 541 14.06 -22.28 -48.38
N LEU A 542 13.95 -21.61 -47.23
CA LEU A 542 14.44 -22.12 -45.95
C LEU A 542 13.45 -21.72 -44.84
N PHE A 543 13.16 -22.68 -43.96
CA PHE A 543 12.41 -22.44 -42.72
C PHE A 543 13.11 -23.19 -41.59
N GLU A 544 13.43 -22.49 -40.51
CA GLU A 544 14.05 -23.05 -39.32
C GLU A 544 13.44 -22.42 -38.08
N ARG A 545 13.37 -23.17 -36.98
CA ARG A 545 13.01 -22.64 -35.67
C ARG A 545 14.11 -22.97 -34.69
N THR A 546 14.74 -21.96 -34.10
CA THR A 546 15.94 -22.14 -33.28
C THR A 546 15.97 -21.16 -32.10
N ARG A 547 16.80 -21.43 -31.09
CA ARG A 547 16.99 -20.53 -29.96
C ARG A 547 18.24 -19.69 -30.19
N VAL A 548 18.10 -18.37 -30.11
CA VAL A 548 19.21 -17.42 -30.26
C VAL A 548 19.40 -16.62 -28.98
N VAL A 549 20.59 -16.07 -28.82
CA VAL A 549 20.94 -15.11 -27.77
C VAL A 549 21.69 -13.95 -28.43
N PRO A 550 21.69 -12.74 -27.86
CA PRO A 550 22.43 -11.60 -28.40
C PRO A 550 23.91 -11.93 -28.62
N GLY A 551 24.44 -11.61 -29.80
CA GLY A 551 25.79 -11.92 -30.26
C GLY A 551 25.99 -13.31 -30.86
N LEU A 552 24.97 -14.18 -30.87
CA LEU A 552 25.08 -15.51 -31.50
C LEU A 552 25.33 -15.38 -33.00
N VAL A 553 26.22 -16.20 -33.54
CA VAL A 553 26.46 -16.32 -34.99
C VAL A 553 26.06 -17.71 -35.46
N SER A 554 25.06 -17.78 -36.35
CA SER A 554 24.63 -19.02 -37.01
C SER A 554 25.21 -19.11 -38.42
N VAL A 555 25.62 -20.30 -38.83
CA VAL A 555 26.21 -20.55 -40.15
C VAL A 555 25.23 -21.35 -41.01
N TYR A 556 24.88 -20.81 -42.17
CA TYR A 556 23.97 -21.41 -43.14
C TYR A 556 24.73 -21.89 -44.38
N SER A 557 24.48 -23.13 -44.80
CA SER A 557 24.92 -23.63 -46.11
C SER A 557 24.00 -23.11 -47.20
N LEU A 558 24.60 -22.57 -48.27
CA LEU A 558 23.89 -22.05 -49.43
C LEU A 558 23.87 -23.01 -50.62
N GLU A 559 24.35 -24.25 -50.46
CA GLU A 559 24.42 -25.25 -51.55
C GLU A 559 23.06 -25.52 -52.24
N ALA A 560 21.95 -25.32 -51.52
CA ALA A 560 20.60 -25.51 -52.04
C ALA A 560 20.00 -24.24 -52.71
N PHE A 561 20.68 -23.09 -52.60
CA PHE A 561 20.25 -21.81 -53.15
C PHE A 561 20.78 -21.63 -54.57
N ARG A 562 20.01 -20.96 -55.42
CA ARG A 562 20.46 -20.58 -56.76
C ARG A 562 21.04 -19.16 -56.67
N SER A 563 21.94 -18.81 -57.58
CA SER A 563 22.39 -17.43 -57.76
C SER A 563 21.18 -16.49 -57.89
N GLY A 564 21.11 -15.45 -57.06
CA GLY A 564 19.94 -14.58 -56.98
C GLY A 564 19.86 -13.77 -55.69
N VAL A 565 18.76 -13.02 -55.57
CA VAL A 565 18.46 -12.22 -54.37
C VAL A 565 17.38 -12.94 -53.55
N TYR A 566 17.57 -12.94 -52.24
CA TYR A 566 16.69 -13.56 -51.27
C TYR A 566 16.38 -12.58 -50.14
N LEU A 567 15.25 -12.79 -49.45
CA LEU A 567 14.90 -12.08 -48.22
C LEU A 567 15.05 -13.03 -47.05
N PHE A 568 15.96 -12.73 -46.13
CA PHE A 568 16.20 -13.47 -44.89
C PHE A 568 15.42 -12.79 -43.76
N GLU A 569 14.43 -13.47 -43.24
CA GLU A 569 13.51 -12.98 -42.21
C GLU A 569 13.72 -13.75 -40.90
N VAL A 570 13.72 -13.04 -39.78
CA VAL A 570 13.74 -13.60 -38.44
C VAL A 570 12.54 -13.06 -37.66
N ARG A 571 11.78 -13.94 -37.02
CA ARG A 571 10.64 -13.59 -36.17
C ARG A 571 10.80 -14.14 -34.76
N ASN A 572 10.44 -13.35 -33.76
CA ASN A 572 10.31 -13.77 -32.37
C ASN A 572 9.00 -13.21 -31.81
N GLY A 573 7.94 -14.03 -31.82
CA GLY A 573 6.60 -13.54 -31.53
C GLY A 573 6.17 -12.47 -32.54
N MET A 574 5.98 -11.23 -32.05
CA MET A 574 5.61 -10.07 -32.87
C MET A 574 6.81 -9.33 -33.48
N ARG A 575 8.04 -9.53 -32.96
CA ARG A 575 9.24 -8.88 -33.50
C ARG A 575 9.66 -9.53 -34.81
N ARG A 576 9.93 -8.73 -35.83
CA ARG A 576 10.36 -9.18 -37.17
C ARG A 576 11.55 -8.36 -37.66
N SER A 577 12.58 -9.03 -38.16
CA SER A 577 13.69 -8.42 -38.90
C SER A 577 13.78 -9.04 -40.28
N THR A 578 14.11 -8.24 -41.30
CA THR A 578 14.38 -8.75 -42.64
C THR A 578 15.69 -8.17 -43.19
N LEU A 579 16.53 -9.01 -43.76
CA LEU A 579 17.77 -8.66 -44.44
C LEU A 579 17.72 -9.15 -45.89
N ARG A 580 18.15 -8.32 -46.84
CA ARG A 580 18.38 -8.75 -48.23
C ARG A 580 19.68 -9.55 -48.33
N LEU A 581 19.60 -10.79 -48.78
CA LEU A 581 20.73 -11.66 -49.08
C LEU A 581 20.96 -11.75 -50.59
N THR A 582 22.21 -11.65 -51.04
CA THR A 582 22.58 -11.95 -52.43
C THR A 582 23.43 -13.22 -52.44
N VAL A 583 22.99 -14.25 -53.17
CA VAL A 583 23.73 -15.50 -53.40
C VAL A 583 24.33 -15.45 -54.80
N LYS A 584 25.61 -15.78 -54.94
CA LYS A 584 26.33 -15.73 -56.22
C LYS A 584 26.15 -16.98 -57.07
#